data_AF-A0A494X149-F1
#
_entry.id   AF-A0A494X149-F1
#
_cell.length_a   1.000
_cell.length_b   1.000
_cell.length_c   1.000
_cell.angle_alpha   90.00
_cell.angle_beta   90.00
_cell.angle_gamma   90.00
#
_symmetry.space_group_name_H-M   'P 1'
#
loop_
_entity.id
_entity.type
_entity.pdbx_description
1 polymer ?
#
loop_
_entity_poly.entity_id
_entity_poly.type
_entity_poly.pdbx_seq_one_letter_code
_entity_poly.pdbx_strand_id
1 'polypeptide(L)'
;MIATASSCPGSQSRMMVSATSSPLNEMRDRAHHAYQAPRCVQHACGYNAREYRRNYIQVLLEGPCIDALSVRFSTMAPHAQTMSLRIRFIVFLIGALHLMHALAADFDMPGTQPVGPMNGRQFFVDVGRPKARLRVTLFMPSNGGPFPLALINHGASHEPKRVPPVSDEFITYYFLSRGYAVALPMMRGYNDSDGHMPREVCDMVKEGNVAAADIRTVLDAVKNEPGIDASRIVVGGKSMGGWHTLAFGATQPSDVKGLVSFAGGVKESDCPTPDQALIAGSAEFGAKTRIKSIWFFGENDTIFSTPTWHAMFDAYRRAGAPSELVDIGRFQDDAHATFASAAGLSVWVGKLDAFLKGIGMPGTEVNADYMPSPPPPDTHYAALSDVHAVPYLPPAVAQSVLDQFLKAPLPRAMAVGISGASVTHGGFDAAQLALNDCERKTGHCALYAVDNAIVWPGEPDAPAPTHFARIDDVNAVPFLDAAGRAAYLDFTKRVRPRAFAIAPDGAWGSASGFDPITQALVQCGQGHDGCELYALDGDVVWRAKDAGKAAVAK
;
A
#
# COMPACT_ATOMS: atom_id res chain seq x y z
N MET A 1 -40.21 -15.97 -56.44
CA MET A 1 -39.39 -14.77 -56.77
C MET A 1 -38.60 -14.46 -55.51
N ILE A 2 -37.40 -14.99 -55.25
CA ILE A 2 -36.10 -14.90 -55.95
C ILE A 2 -35.72 -13.45 -56.30
N ALA A 3 -34.69 -12.94 -55.62
CA ALA A 3 -33.55 -12.17 -56.14
C ALA A 3 -32.63 -11.79 -54.94
N THR A 4 -31.49 -12.46 -54.68
CA THR A 4 -30.14 -12.40 -55.32
C THR A 4 -29.28 -11.18 -54.99
N ALA A 5 -28.22 -11.45 -54.21
CA ALA A 5 -26.80 -11.09 -54.33
C ALA A 5 -26.33 -9.73 -54.89
N SER A 6 -25.31 -9.15 -54.25
CA SER A 6 -24.23 -8.45 -54.96
C SER A 6 -22.88 -8.55 -54.23
N SER A 7 -21.88 -8.80 -55.05
CA SER A 7 -20.45 -9.04 -54.82
C SER A 7 -19.63 -7.75 -54.63
N CYS A 8 -18.47 -7.84 -53.95
CA CYS A 8 -17.43 -6.80 -53.98
C CYS A 8 -16.28 -7.18 -54.94
N PRO A 9 -15.73 -6.23 -55.72
CA PRO A 9 -14.68 -6.47 -56.72
C PRO A 9 -13.25 -6.40 -56.13
N GLY A 10 -12.31 -6.99 -56.86
CA GLY A 10 -10.92 -7.15 -56.44
C GLY A 10 -9.93 -6.09 -56.92
N SER A 11 -8.65 -6.38 -56.70
CA SER A 11 -7.53 -5.87 -57.48
C SER A 11 -6.44 -6.94 -57.55
N GLN A 12 -6.12 -7.37 -58.77
CA GLN A 12 -4.97 -8.22 -59.11
C GLN A 12 -3.80 -7.37 -59.64
N SER A 13 -2.61 -8.00 -59.62
CA SER A 13 -1.44 -7.86 -60.51
C SER A 13 -0.20 -7.28 -59.82
N ARG A 14 1.04 -7.73 -60.05
CA ARG A 14 1.64 -8.84 -60.83
C ARG A 14 3.12 -8.98 -60.38
N MET A 15 3.72 -10.14 -60.63
CA MET A 15 5.14 -10.52 -60.40
C MET A 15 6.18 -9.75 -61.22
N MET A 16 7.43 -9.65 -60.72
CA MET A 16 8.67 -10.09 -61.42
C MET A 16 9.95 -10.08 -60.53
N VAL A 17 10.53 -11.27 -60.36
CA VAL A 17 11.96 -11.73 -60.35
C VAL A 17 13.13 -10.77 -60.01
N SER A 18 13.96 -11.08 -58.99
CA SER A 18 15.37 -11.56 -59.12
C SER A 18 16.23 -11.44 -57.83
N ALA A 19 16.78 -12.59 -57.44
CA ALA A 19 18.02 -12.94 -56.71
C ALA A 19 18.78 -11.98 -55.75
N THR A 20 19.03 -12.52 -54.54
CA THR A 20 20.29 -12.62 -53.76
C THR A 20 20.21 -12.16 -52.29
N SER A 21 20.67 -13.06 -51.40
CA SER A 21 21.21 -12.86 -50.02
C SER A 21 20.42 -13.42 -48.80
N SER A 22 21.01 -14.52 -48.27
CA SER A 22 21.18 -14.97 -46.87
C SER A 22 20.00 -15.39 -45.96
N PRO A 23 20.08 -16.55 -45.23
CA PRO A 23 18.96 -17.14 -44.46
C PRO A 23 18.62 -16.46 -43.12
N LEU A 24 19.12 -15.26 -42.83
CA LEU A 24 18.94 -14.60 -41.53
C LEU A 24 17.75 -13.62 -41.46
N ASN A 25 17.10 -13.31 -42.59
CA ASN A 25 15.95 -12.40 -42.63
C ASN A 25 14.57 -13.10 -42.65
N GLU A 26 14.48 -14.42 -42.90
CA GLU A 26 13.19 -15.14 -42.89
C GLU A 26 12.60 -15.40 -41.49
N MET A 27 13.41 -15.31 -40.42
CA MET A 27 12.90 -15.43 -39.04
C MET A 27 12.40 -14.10 -38.46
N ARG A 28 12.81 -12.95 -39.03
CA ARG A 28 12.43 -11.62 -38.53
C ARG A 28 11.06 -11.17 -39.06
N ASP A 29 10.66 -11.61 -40.25
CA ASP A 29 9.36 -11.30 -40.83
C ASP A 29 8.23 -12.27 -40.42
N ARG A 30 8.53 -13.45 -39.87
CA ARG A 30 7.50 -14.34 -39.28
C ARG A 30 7.06 -13.94 -37.87
N ALA A 31 7.82 -13.08 -37.18
CA ALA A 31 7.45 -12.56 -35.85
C ALA A 31 6.58 -11.27 -35.92
N HIS A 32 6.55 -10.58 -37.05
CA HIS A 32 5.75 -9.35 -37.23
C HIS A 32 4.31 -9.58 -37.73
N HIS A 33 3.85 -10.83 -37.80
CA HIS A 33 2.49 -11.18 -38.27
C HIS A 33 1.64 -11.99 -37.28
N ALA A 34 1.99 -11.95 -36.00
CA ALA A 34 1.15 -12.50 -34.95
C ALA A 34 0.84 -11.42 -33.91
N TYR A 35 -0.02 -10.46 -34.26
CA TYR A 35 -0.91 -9.70 -33.34
C TYR A 35 -1.65 -8.60 -34.13
N GLN A 36 -2.43 -9.00 -35.14
CA GLN A 36 -3.51 -8.17 -35.66
C GLN A 36 -4.80 -8.99 -35.56
N ALA A 37 -5.77 -8.49 -34.80
CA ALA A 37 -7.10 -9.10 -34.76
C ALA A 37 -7.69 -9.15 -36.18
N PRO A 38 -8.40 -10.22 -36.56
CA PRO A 38 -9.00 -10.31 -37.88
C PRO A 38 -9.97 -9.13 -38.09
N ARG A 39 -9.89 -8.47 -39.27
CA ARG A 39 -10.68 -7.28 -39.66
C ARG A 39 -12.19 -7.38 -39.37
N CYS A 40 -12.74 -8.58 -39.23
CA CYS A 40 -14.14 -8.80 -38.84
C CYS A 40 -14.49 -8.27 -37.44
N VAL A 41 -13.55 -8.26 -36.47
CA VAL A 41 -13.84 -7.80 -35.09
C VAL A 41 -13.92 -6.27 -35.01
N GLN A 42 -13.07 -5.56 -35.75
CA GLN A 42 -13.09 -4.10 -35.82
C GLN A 42 -14.39 -3.56 -36.45
N HIS A 43 -14.94 -4.29 -37.44
CA HIS A 43 -16.16 -3.87 -38.13
C HIS A 43 -17.45 -4.17 -37.35
N ALA A 44 -17.44 -5.19 -36.49
CA ALA A 44 -18.59 -5.59 -35.68
C ALA A 44 -18.76 -4.74 -34.40
N CYS A 45 -17.66 -4.25 -33.81
CA CYS A 45 -17.68 -3.46 -32.58
C CYS A 45 -17.40 -1.94 -32.82
N GLY A 46 -17.27 -1.47 -34.07
CA GLY A 46 -17.33 -0.04 -34.45
C GLY A 46 -16.08 0.82 -34.21
N TYR A 47 -14.94 0.24 -33.80
CA TYR A 47 -13.75 0.98 -33.38
C TYR A 47 -12.67 1.07 -34.48
N ASN A 48 -11.93 2.20 -34.51
CA ASN A 48 -10.78 2.34 -35.39
C ASN A 48 -9.49 1.72 -34.78
N ALA A 49 -8.51 1.42 -35.63
CA ALA A 49 -7.28 0.71 -35.24
C ALA A 49 -6.37 1.45 -34.24
N ARG A 50 -6.61 2.74 -33.99
CA ARG A 50 -5.85 3.57 -33.04
C ARG A 50 -6.45 3.53 -31.64
N GLU A 51 -7.78 3.49 -31.51
CA GLU A 51 -8.47 3.29 -30.21
C GLU A 51 -8.23 1.90 -29.63
N TYR A 52 -8.24 0.87 -30.48
CA TYR A 52 -8.01 -0.52 -30.08
C TYR A 52 -6.62 -0.76 -29.46
N ARG A 53 -5.63 0.08 -29.81
CA ARG A 53 -4.26 -0.01 -29.30
C ARG A 53 -4.06 0.67 -27.95
N ARG A 54 -4.97 1.57 -27.55
CA ARG A 54 -4.81 2.38 -26.33
C ARG A 54 -5.48 1.73 -25.12
N ASN A 55 -6.62 1.05 -25.31
CA ASN A 55 -7.42 0.48 -24.23
C ASN A 55 -7.94 -0.93 -24.57
N TYR A 56 -7.02 -1.90 -24.68
CA TYR A 56 -7.35 -3.28 -25.09
C TYR A 56 -8.31 -4.00 -24.11
N ILE A 57 -8.27 -3.68 -22.82
CA ILE A 57 -9.08 -4.33 -21.77
C ILE A 57 -10.49 -3.71 -21.68
N GLN A 58 -10.63 -2.40 -21.88
CA GLN A 58 -11.92 -1.71 -21.80
C GLN A 58 -12.84 -2.08 -22.97
N VAL A 59 -12.27 -2.32 -24.17
CA VAL A 59 -13.01 -2.71 -25.38
C VAL A 59 -13.59 -4.13 -25.30
N LEU A 60 -13.03 -5.01 -24.45
CA LEU A 60 -13.49 -6.40 -24.30
C LEU A 60 -14.64 -6.56 -23.29
N LEU A 61 -14.95 -5.53 -22.49
CA LEU A 61 -15.91 -5.61 -21.38
C LEU A 61 -17.24 -4.89 -21.65
N GLU A 62 -17.41 -4.26 -22.83
CA GLU A 62 -18.67 -3.65 -23.23
C GLU A 62 -19.56 -4.61 -24.04
N GLY A 63 -20.86 -4.58 -23.73
CA GLY A 63 -21.86 -5.63 -23.99
C GLY A 63 -21.91 -6.31 -25.37
N PRO A 64 -21.73 -5.65 -26.53
CA PRO A 64 -21.96 -6.32 -27.83
C PRO A 64 -20.86 -7.30 -28.27
N CYS A 65 -19.68 -7.30 -27.64
CA CYS A 65 -18.54 -8.13 -28.07
C CYS A 65 -18.49 -9.51 -27.33
N ILE A 66 -19.24 -9.68 -26.24
CA ILE A 66 -19.36 -10.96 -25.48
C ILE A 66 -20.20 -12.01 -26.24
N ASP A 67 -21.26 -11.58 -26.93
CA ASP A 67 -22.18 -12.48 -27.64
C ASP A 67 -21.60 -13.11 -28.92
N ALA A 68 -20.53 -12.52 -29.48
CA ALA A 68 -19.85 -13.07 -30.65
C ALA A 68 -18.83 -14.18 -30.30
N LEU A 69 -18.31 -14.20 -29.08
CA LEU A 69 -17.35 -15.19 -28.60
C LEU A 69 -18.02 -16.47 -28.07
N SER A 70 -19.26 -16.37 -27.60
CA SER A 70 -20.07 -17.51 -27.13
C SER A 70 -20.52 -18.45 -28.25
N VAL A 71 -20.56 -18.01 -29.52
CA VAL A 71 -21.00 -18.83 -30.67
C VAL A 71 -19.91 -19.79 -31.19
N ARG A 72 -18.63 -19.55 -30.89
CA ARG A 72 -17.52 -20.41 -31.41
C ARG A 72 -17.18 -21.63 -30.55
N PHE A 73 -17.71 -21.76 -29.34
CA PHE A 73 -17.51 -22.95 -28.51
C PHE A 73 -18.50 -24.10 -28.80
N SER A 74 -19.48 -23.90 -29.68
CA SER A 74 -20.51 -24.91 -29.98
C SER A 74 -20.24 -25.78 -31.22
N THR A 75 -19.10 -25.63 -31.91
CA THR A 75 -18.82 -26.43 -33.13
C THR A 75 -17.43 -27.04 -33.11
N MET A 76 -17.19 -28.02 -32.23
CA MET A 76 -16.18 -29.05 -32.44
C MET A 76 -16.74 -30.44 -32.04
N ALA A 77 -16.85 -31.27 -33.08
CA ALA A 77 -17.07 -32.72 -33.22
C ALA A 77 -17.58 -33.61 -32.04
N PRO A 78 -18.45 -34.61 -32.34
CA PRO A 78 -19.15 -35.43 -31.36
C PRO A 78 -18.35 -36.67 -30.93
N HIS A 79 -17.41 -36.55 -29.99
CA HIS A 79 -16.81 -37.70 -29.29
C HIS A 79 -16.51 -37.38 -27.82
N ALA A 80 -17.49 -36.87 -27.08
CA ALA A 80 -17.33 -36.61 -25.64
C ALA A 80 -18.64 -36.77 -24.84
N GLN A 81 -19.42 -37.81 -25.14
CA GLN A 81 -20.62 -38.19 -24.37
C GLN A 81 -20.37 -39.20 -23.24
N THR A 82 -19.10 -39.44 -22.85
CA THR A 82 -18.77 -40.38 -21.76
C THR A 82 -17.79 -39.80 -20.73
N MET A 83 -17.70 -38.48 -20.59
CA MET A 83 -16.98 -37.86 -19.45
C MET A 83 -17.97 -37.37 -18.39
N SER A 84 -17.78 -37.83 -17.15
CA SER A 84 -18.65 -37.50 -16.02
C SER A 84 -18.58 -35.99 -15.68
N LEU A 85 -19.67 -35.48 -15.12
CA LEU A 85 -19.87 -34.07 -14.75
C LEU A 85 -18.72 -33.48 -13.90
N ARG A 86 -17.99 -34.33 -13.17
CA ARG A 86 -16.83 -33.95 -12.34
C ARG A 86 -15.63 -33.48 -13.15
N ILE A 87 -15.39 -34.06 -14.33
CA ILE A 87 -14.21 -33.73 -15.17
C ILE A 87 -14.39 -32.38 -15.85
N ARG A 88 -15.63 -32.03 -16.24
CA ARG A 88 -15.94 -30.71 -16.83
C ARG A 88 -15.78 -29.57 -15.82
N PHE A 89 -16.10 -29.80 -14.55
CA PHE A 89 -15.89 -28.84 -13.47
C PHE A 89 -14.39 -28.59 -13.21
N ILE A 90 -13.56 -29.64 -13.24
CA ILE A 90 -12.12 -29.54 -13.00
C ILE A 90 -11.42 -28.74 -14.11
N VAL A 91 -11.77 -28.98 -15.38
CA VAL A 91 -11.18 -28.24 -16.51
C VAL A 91 -11.59 -26.76 -16.49
N PHE A 92 -12.82 -26.45 -16.08
CA PHE A 92 -13.28 -25.06 -15.93
C PHE A 92 -12.58 -24.33 -14.76
N LEU A 93 -12.35 -25.03 -13.64
CA LEU A 93 -11.57 -24.52 -12.50
C LEU A 93 -10.11 -24.25 -12.87
N ILE A 94 -9.47 -25.13 -13.64
CA ILE A 94 -8.08 -24.94 -14.12
C ILE A 94 -8.00 -23.78 -15.13
N GLY A 95 -8.98 -23.65 -16.01
CA GLY A 95 -9.07 -22.52 -16.95
C GLY A 95 -9.28 -21.17 -16.25
N ALA A 96 -10.15 -21.13 -15.23
CA ALA A 96 -10.37 -19.93 -14.42
C ALA A 96 -9.14 -19.58 -13.57
N LEU A 97 -8.42 -20.59 -13.05
CA LEU A 97 -7.19 -20.39 -12.28
C LEU A 97 -6.04 -19.86 -13.15
N HIS A 98 -5.92 -20.33 -14.40
CA HIS A 98 -4.93 -19.79 -15.36
C HIS A 98 -5.25 -18.38 -15.84
N LEU A 99 -6.53 -18.03 -15.99
CA LEU A 99 -6.92 -16.66 -16.34
C LEU A 99 -6.67 -15.68 -15.18
N MET A 100 -6.82 -16.13 -13.93
CA MET A 100 -6.46 -15.33 -12.74
C MET A 100 -4.95 -15.17 -12.53
N HIS A 101 -4.12 -16.17 -12.90
CA HIS A 101 -2.66 -16.03 -12.82
C HIS A 101 -2.08 -15.13 -13.92
N ALA A 102 -2.68 -15.10 -15.12
CA ALA A 102 -2.23 -14.23 -16.21
C ALA A 102 -2.52 -12.74 -15.96
N LEU A 103 -3.52 -12.44 -15.12
CA LEU A 103 -3.85 -11.08 -14.69
C LEU A 103 -2.97 -10.58 -13.53
N ALA A 104 -2.10 -11.42 -12.94
CA ALA A 104 -1.27 -11.01 -11.80
C ALA A 104 0.15 -10.55 -12.21
N ALA A 105 0.54 -10.68 -13.48
CA ALA A 105 1.94 -10.55 -13.89
C ALA A 105 2.40 -9.15 -14.35
N ASP A 106 1.50 -8.17 -14.50
CA ASP A 106 1.85 -6.78 -14.87
C ASP A 106 0.85 -5.78 -14.28
N PHE A 107 0.52 -5.91 -12.99
CA PHE A 107 -0.26 -4.87 -12.30
C PHE A 107 0.65 -3.99 -11.46
N ASP A 108 0.98 -2.83 -12.02
CA ASP A 108 1.17 -1.61 -11.25
C ASP A 108 -0.19 -1.31 -10.58
N MET A 109 -0.45 -1.94 -9.43
CA MET A 109 -1.67 -1.74 -8.66
C MET A 109 -1.64 -0.30 -8.12
N PRO A 110 -2.58 0.58 -8.51
CA PRO A 110 -2.63 1.93 -7.96
C PRO A 110 -2.69 1.87 -6.44
N GLY A 111 -1.68 2.43 -5.76
CA GLY A 111 -1.65 2.52 -4.29
C GLY A 111 -0.74 1.57 -3.52
N THR A 112 0.11 0.79 -4.21
CA THR A 112 1.14 -0.05 -3.55
C THR A 112 2.54 0.55 -3.57
N GLN A 113 2.76 1.66 -4.29
CA GLN A 113 4.06 2.31 -4.43
C GLN A 113 3.99 3.80 -4.07
N PRO A 114 5.13 4.40 -3.65
CA PRO A 114 5.25 5.83 -3.48
C PRO A 114 5.10 6.59 -4.80
N VAL A 115 4.78 7.88 -4.71
CA VAL A 115 4.71 8.77 -5.88
C VAL A 115 6.12 9.13 -6.38
N GLY A 116 7.12 9.06 -5.49
CA GLY A 116 8.51 9.35 -5.83
C GLY A 116 9.09 8.42 -6.90
N PRO A 117 9.75 8.94 -7.95
CA PRO A 117 10.36 8.10 -8.98
C PRO A 117 11.50 7.27 -8.39
N MET A 118 11.48 5.95 -8.58
CA MET A 118 12.52 5.07 -8.02
C MET A 118 13.85 5.11 -8.81
N ASN A 119 13.84 5.53 -10.08
CA ASN A 119 15.01 5.58 -10.98
C ASN A 119 15.86 4.29 -10.98
N GLY A 120 15.18 3.14 -10.99
CA GLY A 120 15.83 1.84 -10.89
C GLY A 120 16.62 1.47 -12.14
N ARG A 121 17.86 1.00 -11.95
CA ARG A 121 18.60 0.25 -12.97
C ARG A 121 18.92 -1.14 -12.47
N GLN A 122 19.16 -2.06 -13.38
CA GLN A 122 19.58 -3.42 -13.06
C GLN A 122 20.83 -3.80 -13.84
N PHE A 123 21.70 -4.54 -13.17
CA PHE A 123 22.93 -5.06 -13.75
C PHE A 123 23.32 -6.36 -13.05
N PHE A 124 24.33 -7.04 -13.60
CA PHE A 124 24.86 -8.28 -13.03
C PHE A 124 26.25 -8.04 -12.45
N VAL A 125 26.54 -8.70 -11.33
CA VAL A 125 27.86 -8.74 -10.70
C VAL A 125 28.35 -10.18 -10.67
N ASP A 126 29.55 -10.43 -11.21
CA ASP A 126 30.23 -11.71 -11.10
C ASP A 126 30.77 -11.90 -9.68
N VAL A 127 30.39 -12.99 -9.02
CA VAL A 127 30.83 -13.36 -7.67
C VAL A 127 31.68 -14.63 -7.63
N GLY A 128 32.40 -14.81 -6.51
CA GLY A 128 33.45 -15.82 -6.30
C GLY A 128 32.97 -17.28 -6.29
N ARG A 129 33.87 -18.21 -5.91
CA ARG A 129 33.71 -19.66 -6.15
C ARG A 129 32.56 -20.33 -5.35
N PRO A 130 31.73 -21.19 -5.99
CA PRO A 130 31.68 -21.44 -7.44
C PRO A 130 31.17 -20.19 -8.17
N LYS A 131 31.76 -19.84 -9.32
CA LYS A 131 31.40 -18.59 -10.02
C LYS A 131 29.88 -18.51 -10.26
N ALA A 132 29.30 -17.36 -9.99
CA ALA A 132 27.90 -17.05 -10.28
C ALA A 132 27.78 -15.57 -10.68
N ARG A 133 26.71 -15.21 -11.38
CA ARG A 133 26.31 -13.82 -11.60
C ARG A 133 25.10 -13.52 -10.75
N LEU A 134 25.16 -12.43 -9.99
CA LEU A 134 24.04 -11.96 -9.19
C LEU A 134 23.39 -10.76 -9.86
N ARG A 135 22.06 -10.78 -9.99
CA ARG A 135 21.29 -9.61 -10.40
C ARG A 135 21.28 -8.61 -9.25
N VAL A 136 21.56 -7.35 -9.55
CA VAL A 136 21.50 -6.23 -8.60
C VAL A 136 20.55 -5.18 -9.15
N THR A 137 19.58 -4.76 -8.35
CA THR A 137 18.76 -3.58 -8.63
C THR A 137 19.32 -2.40 -7.83
N LEU A 138 19.58 -1.27 -8.48
CA LEU A 138 20.06 -0.03 -7.84
C LEU A 138 19.06 1.10 -8.08
N PHE A 139 18.54 1.64 -6.99
CA PHE A 139 17.67 2.81 -6.97
C PHE A 139 18.43 4.04 -6.49
N MET A 140 18.12 5.20 -7.06
CA MET A 140 18.71 6.49 -6.67
C MET A 140 17.64 7.58 -6.60
N PRO A 141 17.70 8.48 -5.61
CA PRO A 141 16.86 9.67 -5.60
C PRO A 141 17.09 10.53 -6.85
N SER A 142 16.04 11.19 -7.35
CA SER A 142 16.14 12.02 -8.57
C SER A 142 17.02 13.26 -8.42
N ASN A 143 17.17 13.78 -7.20
CA ASN A 143 17.85 15.04 -6.92
C ASN A 143 18.88 14.85 -5.80
N GLY A 144 19.99 15.58 -5.88
CA GLY A 144 21.07 15.57 -4.89
C GLY A 144 22.30 14.77 -5.31
N GLY A 145 23.00 14.23 -4.32
CA GLY A 145 24.22 13.44 -4.51
C GLY A 145 25.51 14.17 -4.08
N PRO A 146 26.60 13.42 -3.81
CA PRO A 146 26.67 11.95 -3.84
C PRO A 146 25.84 11.31 -2.71
N PHE A 147 25.21 10.18 -3.02
CA PHE A 147 24.20 9.53 -2.18
C PHE A 147 24.86 8.53 -1.22
N PRO A 148 24.55 8.58 0.09
CA PRO A 148 24.81 7.44 0.98
C PRO A 148 24.22 6.16 0.39
N LEU A 149 24.84 5.02 0.68
CA LEU A 149 24.40 3.73 0.17
C LEU A 149 23.78 2.87 1.27
N ALA A 150 22.61 2.32 0.98
CA ALA A 150 22.03 1.20 1.70
C ALA A 150 22.03 -0.04 0.81
N LEU A 151 22.75 -1.10 1.20
CA LEU A 151 22.68 -2.40 0.53
C LEU A 151 21.75 -3.32 1.33
N ILE A 152 20.62 -3.72 0.76
CA ILE A 152 19.57 -4.47 1.45
C ILE A 152 19.42 -5.87 0.86
N ASN A 153 19.60 -6.88 1.71
CA ASN A 153 19.53 -8.29 1.37
C ASN A 153 18.12 -8.84 1.63
N HIS A 154 17.60 -9.59 0.67
CA HIS A 154 16.23 -10.10 0.72
C HIS A 154 16.03 -11.31 1.64
N GLY A 155 14.78 -11.55 2.05
CA GLY A 155 14.37 -12.74 2.79
C GLY A 155 14.29 -14.02 1.93
N ALA A 156 14.07 -15.16 2.58
CA ALA A 156 13.90 -16.44 1.89
C ALA A 156 12.56 -16.53 1.16
N SER A 157 12.48 -17.41 0.14
CA SER A 157 11.24 -17.73 -0.57
C SER A 157 11.17 -19.21 -0.91
N HIS A 158 9.97 -19.78 -0.83
CA HIS A 158 9.68 -21.14 -1.31
C HIS A 158 9.78 -21.26 -2.84
N GLU A 159 9.61 -20.14 -3.55
CA GLU A 159 9.73 -20.06 -5.01
C GLU A 159 10.83 -19.04 -5.39
N PRO A 160 12.12 -19.35 -5.13
CA PRO A 160 13.21 -18.38 -5.24
C PRO A 160 13.34 -17.80 -6.66
N LYS A 161 12.96 -18.54 -7.71
CA LYS A 161 12.98 -18.07 -9.09
C LYS A 161 11.82 -17.13 -9.47
N ARG A 162 10.77 -17.05 -8.65
CA ARG A 162 9.61 -16.18 -8.89
C ARG A 162 9.59 -14.93 -8.00
N VAL A 163 10.58 -14.73 -7.14
CA VAL A 163 10.65 -13.50 -6.36
C VAL A 163 10.80 -12.30 -7.29
N PRO A 164 10.09 -11.18 -7.05
CA PRO A 164 10.29 -9.97 -7.82
C PRO A 164 11.72 -9.43 -7.59
N PRO A 165 12.29 -8.67 -8.55
CA PRO A 165 13.61 -8.03 -8.39
C PRO A 165 13.69 -7.01 -7.23
N VAL A 166 12.54 -6.64 -6.67
CA VAL A 166 12.36 -5.80 -5.48
C VAL A 166 11.41 -6.56 -4.54
N SER A 167 11.92 -7.11 -3.44
CA SER A 167 11.13 -7.92 -2.49
C SER A 167 10.97 -7.30 -1.10
N ASP A 168 11.62 -6.14 -0.87
CA ASP A 168 11.63 -5.40 0.40
C ASP A 168 11.36 -3.91 0.15
N GLU A 169 10.21 -3.65 -0.45
CA GLU A 169 9.81 -2.34 -0.97
C GLU A 169 9.76 -1.25 0.11
N PHE A 170 9.15 -1.52 1.28
CA PHE A 170 9.07 -0.53 2.37
C PHE A 170 10.43 -0.14 2.95
N ILE A 171 11.37 -1.08 3.06
CA ILE A 171 12.75 -0.78 3.48
C ILE A 171 13.43 0.09 2.43
N THR A 172 13.20 -0.21 1.15
CA THR A 172 13.72 0.58 0.02
C THR A 172 13.18 2.01 0.05
N TYR A 173 11.87 2.17 0.21
CA TYR A 173 11.19 3.47 0.29
C TYR A 173 11.71 4.32 1.45
N TYR A 174 11.90 3.70 2.62
CA TYR A 174 12.51 4.37 3.76
C TYR A 174 13.88 4.94 3.42
N PHE A 175 14.81 4.15 2.87
CA PHE A 175 16.15 4.65 2.57
C PHE A 175 16.13 5.74 1.48
N LEU A 176 15.30 5.59 0.44
CA LEU A 176 15.11 6.63 -0.59
C LEU A 176 14.58 7.94 0.01
N SER A 177 13.64 7.86 0.96
CA SER A 177 13.09 9.04 1.65
C SER A 177 14.14 9.80 2.49
N ARG A 178 15.18 9.11 2.97
CA ARG A 178 16.33 9.69 3.71
C ARG A 178 17.48 10.09 2.78
N GLY A 179 17.29 10.01 1.46
CA GLY A 179 18.26 10.44 0.45
C GLY A 179 19.37 9.43 0.15
N TYR A 180 19.16 8.15 0.44
CA TYR A 180 20.10 7.08 0.11
C TYR A 180 19.87 6.56 -1.31
N ALA A 181 20.95 6.14 -1.96
CA ALA A 181 20.86 5.12 -2.99
C ALA A 181 20.65 3.74 -2.34
N VAL A 182 19.86 2.87 -2.98
CA VAL A 182 19.52 1.55 -2.44
C VAL A 182 19.91 0.46 -3.43
N ALA A 183 20.79 -0.44 -3.01
CA ALA A 183 21.20 -1.61 -3.78
C ALA A 183 20.55 -2.88 -3.23
N LEU A 184 19.91 -3.65 -4.10
CA LEU A 184 19.20 -4.88 -3.79
C LEU A 184 19.81 -6.04 -4.60
N PRO A 185 20.82 -6.74 -4.09
CA PRO A 185 21.29 -7.96 -4.72
C PRO A 185 20.32 -9.12 -4.51
N MET A 186 20.08 -9.89 -5.57
CA MET A 186 19.44 -11.19 -5.50
C MET A 186 20.51 -12.25 -5.22
N MET A 187 20.42 -12.94 -4.09
CA MET A 187 21.37 -13.99 -3.70
C MET A 187 21.34 -15.17 -4.68
N ARG A 188 22.36 -16.02 -4.63
CA ARG A 188 22.52 -17.18 -5.53
C ARG A 188 21.23 -18.00 -5.61
N GLY A 189 20.76 -18.24 -6.83
CA GLY A 189 19.54 -19.03 -7.09
C GLY A 189 18.21 -18.26 -6.98
N TYR A 190 18.22 -17.01 -6.53
CA TYR A 190 17.03 -16.16 -6.51
C TYR A 190 16.89 -15.37 -7.80
N ASN A 191 15.65 -15.23 -8.28
CA ASN A 191 15.34 -14.50 -9.51
C ASN A 191 16.28 -14.96 -10.66
N ASP A 192 16.86 -14.03 -11.42
CA ASP A 192 17.79 -14.29 -12.52
C ASP A 192 19.25 -14.47 -12.05
N SER A 193 19.52 -14.54 -10.75
CA SER A 193 20.86 -14.87 -10.25
C SER A 193 21.20 -16.34 -10.47
N ASP A 194 22.43 -16.57 -10.92
CA ASP A 194 22.99 -17.90 -11.18
C ASP A 194 23.28 -18.66 -9.85
N GLY A 195 23.59 -19.95 -9.98
CA GLY A 195 24.03 -20.79 -8.86
C GLY A 195 22.94 -21.09 -7.82
N HIS A 196 23.37 -21.49 -6.64
CA HIS A 196 22.53 -21.78 -5.49
C HIS A 196 23.34 -21.57 -4.21
N MET A 197 22.67 -21.13 -3.14
CA MET A 197 23.29 -21.07 -1.83
C MET A 197 23.68 -22.48 -1.38
N PRO A 198 24.91 -22.69 -0.85
CA PRO A 198 25.31 -23.98 -0.32
C PRO A 198 24.44 -24.30 0.90
N ARG A 199 23.89 -25.51 0.90
CA ARG A 199 23.06 -26.01 2.00
C ARG A 199 23.81 -27.12 2.72
N GLU A 200 24.07 -26.92 4.00
CA GLU A 200 24.60 -27.92 4.91
C GLU A 200 23.74 -27.89 6.16
N VAL A 201 23.14 -29.04 6.47
CA VAL A 201 22.08 -29.14 7.48
C VAL A 201 22.60 -28.62 8.83
N CYS A 202 21.86 -27.67 9.41
CA CYS A 202 22.19 -27.00 10.66
C CYS A 202 23.47 -26.15 10.66
N ASP A 203 24.11 -25.86 9.52
CA ASP A 203 25.28 -24.96 9.45
C ASP A 203 24.92 -23.62 8.80
N MET A 204 24.19 -22.80 9.57
CA MET A 204 23.74 -21.48 9.11
C MET A 204 24.92 -20.49 8.99
N VAL A 205 26.03 -20.78 9.67
CA VAL A 205 27.25 -19.96 9.62
C VAL A 205 27.90 -20.09 8.25
N LYS A 206 28.01 -21.31 7.72
CA LYS A 206 28.56 -21.54 6.38
C LYS A 206 27.75 -20.86 5.28
N GLU A 207 26.43 -20.97 5.33
CA GLU A 207 25.55 -20.24 4.42
C GLU A 207 25.79 -18.72 4.53
N GLY A 208 25.78 -18.18 5.74
CA GLY A 208 26.01 -16.76 6.01
C GLY A 208 27.38 -16.28 5.50
N ASN A 209 28.44 -17.05 5.67
CA ASN A 209 29.78 -16.70 5.21
C ASN A 209 29.90 -16.66 3.67
N VAL A 210 29.16 -17.52 2.97
CA VAL A 210 29.10 -17.49 1.51
C VAL A 210 28.34 -16.25 1.03
N ALA A 211 27.21 -15.95 1.67
CA ALA A 211 26.47 -14.71 1.39
C ALA A 211 27.32 -13.47 1.70
N ALA A 212 28.09 -13.46 2.79
CA ALA A 212 28.99 -12.37 3.13
C ALA A 212 30.04 -12.08 2.04
N ALA A 213 30.60 -13.12 1.42
CA ALA A 213 31.56 -12.95 0.32
C ALA A 213 30.90 -12.37 -0.94
N ASP A 214 29.68 -12.80 -1.25
CA ASP A 214 28.89 -12.26 -2.35
C ASP A 214 28.49 -10.80 -2.09
N ILE A 215 28.01 -10.49 -0.89
CA ILE A 215 27.66 -9.13 -0.44
C ILE A 215 28.86 -8.19 -0.57
N ARG A 216 30.06 -8.62 -0.13
CA ARG A 216 31.30 -7.84 -0.31
C ARG A 216 31.55 -7.51 -1.78
N THR A 217 31.44 -8.51 -2.65
CA THR A 217 31.70 -8.36 -4.09
C THR A 217 30.68 -7.42 -4.74
N VAL A 218 29.40 -7.56 -4.40
CA VAL A 218 28.35 -6.64 -4.85
C VAL A 218 28.62 -5.23 -4.35
N LEU A 219 28.94 -5.06 -3.06
CA LEU A 219 29.21 -3.76 -2.47
C LEU A 219 30.38 -3.05 -3.17
N ASP A 220 31.45 -3.78 -3.49
CA ASP A 220 32.59 -3.23 -4.24
C ASP A 220 32.21 -2.80 -5.66
N ALA A 221 31.32 -3.53 -6.34
CA ALA A 221 30.81 -3.12 -7.64
C ALA A 221 29.93 -1.86 -7.53
N VAL A 222 28.96 -1.83 -6.62
CA VAL A 222 28.01 -0.73 -6.45
C VAL A 222 28.72 0.57 -6.04
N LYS A 223 29.78 0.49 -5.22
CA LYS A 223 30.56 1.67 -4.82
C LYS A 223 31.19 2.42 -5.99
N ASN A 224 31.36 1.77 -7.15
CA ASN A 224 31.91 2.39 -8.35
C ASN A 224 30.83 3.01 -9.26
N GLU A 225 29.54 2.85 -8.94
CA GLU A 225 28.48 3.48 -9.71
C GLU A 225 28.50 5.01 -9.52
N PRO A 226 28.37 5.80 -10.61
CA PRO A 226 28.37 7.26 -10.53
C PRO A 226 27.29 7.78 -9.57
N GLY A 227 27.68 8.71 -8.69
CA GLY A 227 26.78 9.34 -7.73
C GLY A 227 26.71 8.65 -6.36
N ILE A 228 27.38 7.51 -6.16
CA ILE A 228 27.46 6.86 -4.84
C ILE A 228 28.53 7.52 -3.96
N ASP A 229 28.19 7.79 -2.70
CA ASP A 229 29.13 8.16 -1.65
C ASP A 229 29.60 6.91 -0.89
N ALA A 230 30.77 6.39 -1.29
CA ALA A 230 31.37 5.21 -0.70
C ALA A 230 31.87 5.41 0.76
N SER A 231 31.78 6.61 1.34
CA SER A 231 32.15 6.87 2.74
C SER A 231 30.99 6.72 3.72
N ARG A 232 29.74 6.65 3.22
CA ARG A 232 28.50 6.55 3.99
C ARG A 232 27.71 5.34 3.54
N ILE A 233 28.00 4.19 4.14
CA ILE A 233 27.39 2.90 3.77
C ILE A 233 26.76 2.23 4.99
N VAL A 234 25.56 1.71 4.82
CA VAL A 234 24.93 0.73 5.72
C VAL A 234 24.55 -0.53 4.94
N VAL A 235 24.58 -1.67 5.62
CA VAL A 235 24.13 -2.95 5.08
C VAL A 235 23.00 -3.47 5.94
N GLY A 236 21.92 -3.91 5.31
CA GLY A 236 20.75 -4.41 6.01
C GLY A 236 20.16 -5.64 5.33
N GLY A 237 19.17 -6.25 5.97
CA GLY A 237 18.37 -7.27 5.32
C GLY A 237 17.25 -7.80 6.20
N LYS A 238 16.27 -8.42 5.53
CA LYS A 238 15.10 -9.03 6.15
C LYS A 238 15.25 -10.55 6.25
N SER A 239 14.87 -11.14 7.37
CA SER A 239 14.81 -12.61 7.53
C SER A 239 16.17 -13.26 7.21
N MET A 240 16.22 -14.17 6.24
CA MET A 240 17.48 -14.72 5.71
C MET A 240 18.51 -13.63 5.37
N GLY A 241 18.12 -12.53 4.73
CA GLY A 241 19.02 -11.42 4.42
C GLY A 241 19.52 -10.67 5.65
N GLY A 242 18.75 -10.67 6.75
CA GLY A 242 19.19 -10.15 8.04
C GLY A 242 20.28 -11.04 8.64
N TRP A 243 20.15 -12.36 8.53
CA TRP A 243 21.20 -13.31 8.90
C TRP A 243 22.48 -13.12 8.08
N HIS A 244 22.36 -13.01 6.76
CA HIS A 244 23.48 -12.74 5.85
C HIS A 244 24.18 -11.42 6.16
N THR A 245 23.41 -10.39 6.55
CA THR A 245 23.95 -9.09 6.99
C THR A 245 24.83 -9.21 8.23
N LEU A 246 24.43 -10.03 9.21
CA LEU A 246 25.22 -10.26 10.43
C LEU A 246 26.50 -11.05 10.13
N ALA A 247 26.41 -12.04 9.25
CA ALA A 247 27.58 -12.78 8.77
C ALA A 247 28.56 -11.85 8.04
N PHE A 248 28.06 -10.96 7.18
CA PHE A 248 28.86 -9.94 6.53
C PHE A 248 29.55 -9.01 7.54
N GLY A 249 28.82 -8.56 8.56
CA GLY A 249 29.37 -7.79 9.67
C GLY A 249 30.53 -8.48 10.40
N ALA A 250 30.48 -9.80 10.55
CA ALA A 250 31.53 -10.60 11.16
C ALA A 250 32.86 -10.56 10.37
N THR A 251 32.86 -10.15 9.10
CA THR A 251 34.08 -9.93 8.29
C THR A 251 34.78 -8.59 8.58
N GLN A 252 34.19 -7.74 9.44
CA GLN A 252 34.66 -6.38 9.77
C GLN A 252 34.94 -5.47 8.55
N PRO A 253 33.95 -5.24 7.68
CA PRO A 253 34.10 -4.29 6.58
C PRO A 253 34.30 -2.85 7.09
N SER A 254 35.52 -2.33 6.97
CA SER A 254 35.91 -1.00 7.47
C SER A 254 35.18 0.18 6.79
N ASP A 255 34.58 -0.05 5.62
CA ASP A 255 33.83 0.93 4.83
C ASP A 255 32.34 1.00 5.20
N VAL A 256 31.86 0.20 6.15
CA VAL A 256 30.46 0.13 6.55
C VAL A 256 30.26 0.71 7.96
N LYS A 257 29.28 1.61 8.10
CA LYS A 257 29.02 2.37 9.33
C LYS A 257 28.09 1.66 10.30
N GLY A 258 27.23 0.77 9.80
CA GLY A 258 26.26 0.05 10.63
C GLY A 258 25.54 -1.08 9.90
N LEU A 259 24.94 -1.96 10.69
CA LEU A 259 24.18 -3.12 10.24
C LEU A 259 22.72 -3.03 10.69
N VAL A 260 21.78 -3.44 9.84
CA VAL A 260 20.35 -3.42 10.14
C VAL A 260 19.74 -4.81 9.91
N SER A 261 19.32 -5.49 10.97
CA SER A 261 18.74 -6.82 10.91
C SER A 261 17.24 -6.76 11.18
N PHE A 262 16.42 -6.97 10.15
CA PHE A 262 14.96 -7.00 10.25
C PHE A 262 14.49 -8.46 10.39
N ALA A 263 14.16 -8.89 11.61
CA ALA A 263 13.83 -10.28 11.96
C ALA A 263 14.83 -11.31 11.40
N GLY A 264 16.13 -11.04 11.55
CA GLY A 264 17.19 -11.78 10.87
C GLY A 264 17.44 -13.20 11.40
N GLY A 265 17.33 -14.20 10.54
CA GLY A 265 17.60 -15.61 10.87
C GLY A 265 17.31 -16.54 9.69
N VAL A 266 17.70 -17.81 9.83
CA VAL A 266 17.41 -18.88 8.86
C VAL A 266 17.02 -20.14 9.62
N LYS A 267 15.85 -20.72 9.31
CA LYS A 267 15.44 -22.02 9.84
C LYS A 267 15.30 -23.02 8.71
N GLU A 268 16.08 -24.09 8.81
CA GLU A 268 15.96 -25.24 7.95
C GLU A 268 14.99 -26.26 8.55
N SER A 269 14.03 -26.71 7.75
CA SER A 269 13.02 -27.70 8.18
C SER A 269 13.61 -29.06 8.52
N ASP A 270 14.77 -29.40 7.94
CA ASP A 270 15.49 -30.66 8.12
C ASP A 270 16.58 -30.59 9.20
N CYS A 271 16.78 -29.43 9.83
CA CYS A 271 17.64 -29.31 10.99
C CYS A 271 16.89 -29.72 12.27
N PRO A 272 17.36 -30.72 13.05
CA PRO A 272 16.70 -31.14 14.29
C PRO A 272 16.82 -30.15 15.46
N THR A 273 17.76 -29.20 15.38
CA THR A 273 18.04 -28.20 16.45
C THR A 273 18.21 -26.79 15.88
N PRO A 274 17.22 -26.28 15.12
CA PRO A 274 17.40 -25.06 14.32
C PRO A 274 17.60 -23.82 15.21
N ASP A 275 16.94 -23.75 16.37
CA ASP A 275 17.10 -22.66 17.32
C ASP A 275 18.52 -22.65 17.93
N GLN A 276 19.02 -23.82 18.35
CA GLN A 276 20.36 -23.93 18.92
C GLN A 276 21.44 -23.57 17.89
N ALA A 277 21.29 -24.01 16.65
CA ALA A 277 22.18 -23.66 15.54
C ALA A 277 22.22 -22.14 15.30
N LEU A 278 21.06 -21.47 15.29
CA LEU A 278 20.98 -20.02 15.15
C LEU A 278 21.61 -19.26 16.33
N ILE A 279 21.38 -19.71 17.56
CA ILE A 279 21.97 -19.11 18.76
C ILE A 279 23.50 -19.24 18.74
N ALA A 280 24.00 -20.42 18.38
CA ALA A 280 25.44 -20.66 18.26
C ALA A 280 26.08 -19.82 17.16
N GLY A 281 25.47 -19.75 15.98
CA GLY A 281 25.95 -18.89 14.90
C GLY A 281 25.91 -17.40 15.25
N SER A 282 24.91 -16.97 16.01
CA SER A 282 24.83 -15.59 16.52
C SER A 282 26.00 -15.29 17.45
N ALA A 283 26.37 -16.21 18.36
CA ALA A 283 27.56 -16.05 19.20
C ALA A 283 28.84 -15.93 18.35
N GLU A 284 28.97 -16.74 17.30
CA GLU A 284 30.15 -16.73 16.43
C GLU A 284 30.29 -15.41 15.66
N PHE A 285 29.22 -14.92 15.06
CA PHE A 285 29.24 -13.63 14.37
C PHE A 285 29.50 -12.49 15.36
N GLY A 286 28.90 -12.54 16.55
CA GLY A 286 29.08 -11.53 17.58
C GLY A 286 30.51 -11.44 18.10
N ALA A 287 31.21 -12.57 18.21
CA ALA A 287 32.61 -12.61 18.63
C ALA A 287 33.53 -11.86 17.65
N LYS A 288 33.18 -11.86 16.35
CA LYS A 288 34.01 -11.36 15.25
C LYS A 288 33.69 -9.92 14.87
N THR A 289 32.44 -9.46 14.94
CA THR A 289 32.07 -8.10 14.53
C THR A 289 32.41 -7.05 15.58
N ARG A 290 32.73 -5.83 15.12
CA ARG A 290 32.78 -4.62 15.95
C ARG A 290 31.91 -3.49 15.39
N ILE A 291 31.14 -3.78 14.35
CA ILE A 291 30.25 -2.82 13.71
C ILE A 291 28.95 -2.77 14.50
N LYS A 292 28.44 -1.55 14.75
CA LYS A 292 27.17 -1.36 15.44
C LYS A 292 26.02 -1.95 14.64
N SER A 293 25.12 -2.66 15.31
CA SER A 293 23.94 -3.25 14.66
C SER A 293 22.65 -2.97 15.41
N ILE A 294 21.56 -2.72 14.70
CA ILE A 294 20.20 -2.70 15.26
C ILE A 294 19.41 -3.91 14.75
N TRP A 295 18.70 -4.58 15.66
CA TRP A 295 17.93 -5.79 15.40
C TRP A 295 16.46 -5.53 15.73
N PHE A 296 15.55 -5.97 14.88
CA PHE A 296 14.11 -5.84 15.08
C PHE A 296 13.45 -7.22 15.14
N PHE A 297 12.73 -7.53 16.22
CA PHE A 297 11.94 -8.75 16.38
C PHE A 297 10.62 -8.44 17.07
N GLY A 298 9.62 -9.32 16.95
CA GLY A 298 8.35 -9.17 17.66
C GLY A 298 7.87 -10.48 18.30
N GLU A 299 6.89 -10.35 19.18
CA GLU A 299 6.43 -11.45 20.06
C GLU A 299 5.66 -12.55 19.33
N ASN A 300 4.86 -12.18 18.33
CA ASN A 300 4.06 -13.12 17.52
C ASN A 300 4.72 -13.44 16.17
N ASP A 301 6.05 -13.37 16.08
CA ASP A 301 6.78 -13.84 14.89
C ASP A 301 6.59 -15.36 14.75
N THR A 302 6.04 -15.78 13.60
CA THR A 302 5.69 -17.19 13.36
C THR A 302 6.89 -18.09 13.02
N ILE A 303 8.05 -17.50 12.75
CA ILE A 303 9.29 -18.20 12.37
C ILE A 303 10.23 -18.26 13.58
N PHE A 304 10.48 -17.12 14.22
CA PHE A 304 11.42 -16.97 15.33
C PHE A 304 10.67 -16.66 16.62
N SER A 305 10.51 -17.66 17.48
CA SER A 305 9.83 -17.47 18.77
C SER A 305 10.54 -16.47 19.68
N THR A 306 9.82 -15.85 20.62
CA THR A 306 10.37 -14.95 21.65
C THR A 306 11.61 -15.52 22.36
N PRO A 307 11.59 -16.76 22.89
CA PRO A 307 12.79 -17.37 23.45
C PRO A 307 13.97 -17.47 22.46
N THR A 308 13.70 -17.78 21.19
CA THR A 308 14.72 -17.94 20.15
C THR A 308 15.46 -16.62 19.90
N TRP A 309 14.74 -15.56 19.53
CA TRP A 309 15.41 -14.31 19.12
C TRP A 309 16.05 -13.57 20.29
N HIS A 310 15.50 -13.68 21.51
CA HIS A 310 16.18 -13.19 22.71
C HIS A 310 17.51 -13.93 22.91
N ALA A 311 17.51 -15.26 22.83
CA ALA A 311 18.72 -16.05 23.01
C ALA A 311 19.77 -15.78 21.93
N MET A 312 19.36 -15.58 20.66
CA MET A 312 20.23 -15.18 19.56
C MET A 312 20.90 -13.82 19.84
N PHE A 313 20.10 -12.78 20.12
CA PHE A 313 20.62 -11.44 20.37
C PHE A 313 21.54 -11.41 21.59
N ASP A 314 21.15 -12.10 22.66
CA ASP A 314 21.94 -12.19 23.88
C ASP A 314 23.28 -12.90 23.64
N ALA A 315 23.30 -13.97 22.85
CA ALA A 315 24.53 -14.66 22.47
C ALA A 315 25.45 -13.76 21.63
N TYR A 316 24.90 -13.05 20.64
CA TYR A 316 25.62 -12.08 19.82
C TYR A 316 26.25 -10.96 20.66
N ARG A 317 25.46 -10.35 21.55
CA ARG A 317 25.89 -9.25 22.42
C ARG A 317 26.91 -9.70 23.46
N ARG A 318 26.69 -10.84 24.14
CA ARG A 318 27.64 -11.38 25.14
C ARG A 318 29.00 -11.73 24.52
N ALA A 319 29.04 -12.06 23.23
CA ALA A 319 30.28 -12.31 22.51
C ALA A 319 31.07 -11.02 22.17
N GLY A 320 30.52 -9.84 22.45
CA GLY A 320 31.22 -8.55 22.36
C GLY A 320 30.76 -7.63 21.24
N ALA A 321 29.68 -7.97 20.52
CA ALA A 321 29.15 -7.11 19.47
C ALA A 321 28.37 -5.91 20.05
N PRO A 322 28.59 -4.68 19.55
CA PRO A 322 27.83 -3.51 19.96
C PRO A 322 26.46 -3.49 19.25
N SER A 323 25.42 -3.98 19.92
CA SER A 323 24.10 -4.16 19.32
C SER A 323 22.94 -3.58 20.13
N GLU A 324 21.91 -3.11 19.42
CA GLU A 324 20.63 -2.64 19.95
C GLU A 324 19.52 -3.60 19.51
N LEU A 325 18.61 -3.94 20.43
CA LEU A 325 17.43 -4.75 20.13
C LEU A 325 16.18 -3.89 20.26
N VAL A 326 15.37 -3.90 19.21
CA VAL A 326 14.02 -3.37 19.21
C VAL A 326 13.07 -4.55 19.29
N ASP A 327 12.39 -4.64 20.43
CA ASP A 327 11.18 -5.45 20.56
C ASP A 327 9.99 -4.64 20.00
N ILE A 328 9.39 -5.18 18.96
CA ILE A 328 8.19 -4.65 18.28
C ILE A 328 6.93 -4.92 19.10
N GLY A 329 6.97 -5.88 20.03
CA GLY A 329 5.78 -6.42 20.66
C GLY A 329 4.98 -7.24 19.66
N ARG A 330 3.66 -7.25 19.83
CA ARG A 330 2.75 -7.91 18.88
C ARG A 330 2.47 -7.00 17.69
N PHE A 331 2.57 -7.56 16.49
CA PHE A 331 2.19 -6.88 15.26
C PHE A 331 1.21 -7.74 14.46
N GLN A 332 -0.01 -7.22 14.29
CA GLN A 332 -1.11 -7.88 13.58
C GLN A 332 -1.18 -9.39 13.92
N ASP A 333 -1.29 -10.26 12.91
CA ASP A 333 -1.30 -11.72 13.09
C ASP A 333 0.13 -12.30 13.16
N ASP A 334 1.11 -11.69 12.49
CA ASP A 334 2.50 -12.14 12.46
C ASP A 334 3.49 -10.96 12.47
N ALA A 335 4.35 -10.90 13.49
CA ALA A 335 5.37 -9.85 13.57
C ALA A 335 6.47 -9.98 12.51
N HIS A 336 6.64 -11.14 11.89
CA HIS A 336 7.57 -11.31 10.77
C HIS A 336 7.17 -10.44 9.56
N ALA A 337 5.88 -10.11 9.43
CA ALA A 337 5.33 -9.30 8.35
C ALA A 337 5.51 -7.78 8.56
N THR A 338 6.01 -7.33 9.73
CA THR A 338 6.14 -5.90 10.08
C THR A 338 6.85 -5.09 8.99
N PHE A 339 7.92 -5.63 8.39
CA PHE A 339 8.74 -4.90 7.41
C PHE A 339 8.21 -4.98 5.97
N ALA A 340 7.15 -5.75 5.75
CA ALA A 340 6.43 -5.85 4.48
C ALA A 340 5.06 -5.17 4.55
N SER A 341 4.84 -4.29 5.52
CA SER A 341 3.56 -3.64 5.76
C SER A 341 3.75 -2.14 6.00
N ALA A 342 2.89 -1.34 5.37
CA ALA A 342 2.81 0.10 5.60
C ALA A 342 2.53 0.43 7.07
N ALA A 343 1.69 -0.38 7.74
CA ALA A 343 1.40 -0.20 9.18
C ALA A 343 2.66 -0.36 10.04
N GLY A 344 3.61 -1.19 9.59
CA GLY A 344 4.88 -1.40 10.27
C GLY A 344 5.79 -0.19 10.23
N LEU A 345 5.65 0.74 9.28
CA LEU A 345 6.51 1.92 9.17
C LEU A 345 6.56 2.71 10.49
N SER A 346 5.39 2.97 11.09
CA SER A 346 5.29 3.69 12.37
C SER A 346 6.03 3.01 13.53
N VAL A 347 6.23 1.70 13.46
CA VAL A 347 6.86 0.88 14.50
C VAL A 347 8.38 1.01 14.49
N TRP A 348 9.01 0.98 13.30
CA TRP A 348 10.46 0.87 13.17
C TRP A 348 11.16 2.10 12.60
N VAL A 349 10.48 2.95 11.82
CA VAL A 349 11.09 4.10 11.12
C VAL A 349 11.79 5.05 12.09
N GLY A 350 11.11 5.49 13.15
CA GLY A 350 11.69 6.41 14.13
C GLY A 350 12.88 5.82 14.91
N LYS A 351 12.85 4.50 15.14
CA LYS A 351 13.94 3.78 15.82
C LYS A 351 15.16 3.63 14.91
N LEU A 352 14.94 3.32 13.63
CA LEU A 352 16.02 3.26 12.64
C LEU A 352 16.62 4.65 12.37
N ASP A 353 15.79 5.71 12.31
CA ASP A 353 16.27 7.09 12.20
C ASP A 353 17.23 7.46 13.34
N ALA A 354 16.88 7.09 14.57
CA ALA A 354 17.72 7.32 15.75
C ALA A 354 19.04 6.55 15.66
N PHE A 355 19.00 5.27 15.27
CA PHE A 355 20.19 4.44 15.07
C PHE A 355 21.11 5.03 14.01
N LEU A 356 20.59 5.37 12.82
CA LEU A 356 21.37 5.94 11.72
C LEU A 356 22.07 7.24 12.15
N LYS A 357 21.34 8.16 12.80
CA LYS A 357 21.93 9.38 13.36
C LYS A 357 23.04 9.07 14.36
N GLY A 358 22.84 8.08 15.24
CA GLY A 358 23.82 7.63 16.23
C GLY A 358 25.11 7.04 15.66
N ILE A 359 25.11 6.64 14.38
CA ILE A 359 26.31 6.16 13.66
C ILE A 359 26.81 7.17 12.60
N GLY A 360 26.31 8.41 12.63
CA GLY A 360 26.72 9.47 11.70
C GLY A 360 26.15 9.33 10.28
N MET A 361 25.09 8.55 10.13
CA MET A 361 24.39 8.31 8.86
C MET A 361 23.10 9.15 8.79
N PRO A 362 22.63 9.56 7.58
CA PRO A 362 21.37 10.29 7.46
C PRO A 362 20.18 9.50 8.00
N GLY A 363 19.36 10.11 8.85
CA GLY A 363 18.14 9.52 9.43
C GLY A 363 17.01 10.54 9.51
N THR A 364 17.04 11.54 8.64
CA THR A 364 16.00 12.58 8.53
C THR A 364 15.39 12.46 7.15
N GLU A 365 14.07 12.49 7.10
CA GLU A 365 13.33 12.50 5.85
C GLU A 365 13.63 13.78 5.05
N VAL A 366 14.03 13.62 3.80
CA VAL A 366 14.33 14.71 2.86
C VAL A 366 13.54 14.59 1.56
N ASN A 367 12.97 13.42 1.26
CA ASN A 367 12.14 13.16 0.09
C ASN A 367 10.81 12.53 0.54
N ALA A 368 9.82 13.37 0.87
CA ALA A 368 8.52 12.93 1.39
C ALA A 368 7.71 12.07 0.41
N ASP A 369 7.94 12.23 -0.89
CA ASP A 369 7.22 11.47 -1.94
C ASP A 369 7.44 9.95 -1.87
N TYR A 370 8.43 9.48 -1.11
CA TYR A 370 8.70 8.05 -0.90
C TYR A 370 8.01 7.47 0.35
N MET A 371 7.36 8.27 1.18
CA MET A 371 6.67 7.81 2.40
C MET A 371 5.16 8.08 2.29
N PRO A 372 4.31 7.35 3.05
CA PRO A 372 2.91 7.68 3.13
C PRO A 372 2.73 9.08 3.72
N SER A 373 1.72 9.81 3.23
CA SER A 373 1.36 11.09 3.79
C SER A 373 1.04 10.95 5.28
N PRO A 374 1.53 11.86 6.15
CA PRO A 374 1.17 11.82 7.55
C PRO A 374 -0.35 11.96 7.68
N PRO A 375 -1.02 11.08 8.46
CA PRO A 375 -2.46 11.18 8.63
C PRO A 375 -2.79 12.51 9.32
N PRO A 376 -3.93 13.14 9.00
CA PRO A 376 -4.40 14.28 9.78
C PRO A 376 -4.60 13.88 11.25
N PRO A 377 -4.48 14.83 12.19
CA PRO A 377 -4.69 14.55 13.60
C PRO A 377 -6.13 14.11 13.87
N ASP A 378 -6.33 13.31 14.92
CA ASP A 378 -7.66 12.99 15.42
C ASP A 378 -8.38 14.29 15.83
N THR A 379 -9.53 14.55 15.23
CA THR A 379 -10.35 15.73 15.53
C THR A 379 -11.26 15.48 16.73
N HIS A 380 -11.38 14.23 17.18
CA HIS A 380 -12.31 13.79 18.20
C HIS A 380 -13.77 14.17 17.89
N TYR A 381 -14.09 14.36 16.60
CA TYR A 381 -15.41 14.79 16.14
C TYR A 381 -16.52 13.79 16.56
N ALA A 382 -16.21 12.50 16.61
CA ALA A 382 -17.12 11.46 17.09
C ALA A 382 -16.38 10.19 17.51
N ALA A 383 -17.10 9.25 18.13
CA ALA A 383 -16.61 7.89 18.28
C ALA A 383 -16.56 7.18 16.91
N LEU A 384 -15.55 6.35 16.67
CA LEU A 384 -15.36 5.66 15.39
C LEU A 384 -16.55 4.76 14.99
N SER A 385 -17.29 4.25 15.96
CA SER A 385 -18.48 3.41 15.76
C SER A 385 -19.79 4.19 15.66
N ASP A 386 -19.77 5.52 15.74
CA ASP A 386 -20.98 6.34 15.68
C ASP A 386 -21.50 6.47 14.24
N VAL A 387 -22.50 5.64 13.91
CA VAL A 387 -23.16 5.65 12.59
C VAL A 387 -23.91 6.94 12.30
N HIS A 388 -24.27 7.73 13.31
CA HIS A 388 -24.99 8.99 13.14
C HIS A 388 -24.03 10.17 12.94
N ALA A 389 -22.73 9.95 13.15
CA ALA A 389 -21.71 10.96 12.94
C ALA A 389 -21.17 10.99 11.50
N VAL A 390 -21.35 9.92 10.72
CA VAL A 390 -20.84 9.87 9.34
C VAL A 390 -21.57 10.91 8.47
N PRO A 391 -20.87 11.93 7.94
CA PRO A 391 -21.48 13.02 7.20
C PRO A 391 -22.18 12.53 5.94
N TYR A 392 -23.29 13.16 5.57
CA TYR A 392 -24.07 12.95 4.35
C TYR A 392 -24.66 11.53 4.16
N LEU A 393 -24.40 10.60 5.08
CA LEU A 393 -24.84 9.21 4.97
C LEU A 393 -26.02 8.93 5.92
N PRO A 394 -27.11 8.33 5.44
CA PRO A 394 -28.13 7.76 6.32
C PRO A 394 -27.56 6.64 7.20
N PRO A 395 -28.07 6.43 8.43
CA PRO A 395 -27.47 5.48 9.39
C PRO A 395 -27.29 4.06 8.87
N ALA A 396 -28.22 3.55 8.05
CA ALA A 396 -28.11 2.20 7.47
C ALA A 396 -26.93 2.08 6.48
N VAL A 397 -26.66 3.14 5.71
CA VAL A 397 -25.52 3.18 4.78
C VAL A 397 -24.22 3.39 5.56
N ALA A 398 -24.23 4.32 6.52
CA ALA A 398 -23.10 4.59 7.40
C ALA A 398 -22.63 3.31 8.13
N GLN A 399 -23.57 2.51 8.65
CA GLN A 399 -23.26 1.23 9.28
C GLN A 399 -22.51 0.29 8.31
N SER A 400 -23.02 0.12 7.09
CA SER A 400 -22.39 -0.76 6.10
C SER A 400 -20.97 -0.31 5.75
N VAL A 401 -20.74 1.00 5.65
CA VAL A 401 -19.43 1.56 5.27
C VAL A 401 -18.45 1.47 6.44
N LEU A 402 -18.89 1.79 7.67
CA LEU A 402 -18.09 1.64 8.88
C LEU A 402 -17.73 0.17 9.14
N ASP A 403 -18.65 -0.76 8.92
CA ASP A 403 -18.35 -2.20 9.03
C ASP A 403 -17.27 -2.63 8.04
N GLN A 404 -17.32 -2.13 6.80
CA GLN A 404 -16.29 -2.41 5.80
C GLN A 404 -14.94 -1.80 6.20
N PHE A 405 -14.94 -0.55 6.67
CA PHE A 405 -13.75 0.13 7.17
C PHE A 405 -13.13 -0.61 8.36
N LEU A 406 -13.91 -0.94 9.38
CA LEU A 406 -13.44 -1.60 10.59
C LEU A 406 -12.92 -3.03 10.35
N LYS A 407 -13.41 -3.71 9.31
CA LYS A 407 -12.90 -5.02 8.87
C LYS A 407 -11.63 -4.94 8.03
N ALA A 408 -11.31 -3.79 7.43
CA ALA A 408 -10.11 -3.64 6.62
C ALA A 408 -8.84 -3.68 7.51
N PRO A 409 -7.75 -4.31 7.04
CA PRO A 409 -6.48 -4.32 7.75
C PRO A 409 -5.87 -2.90 7.80
N LEU A 410 -4.99 -2.67 8.76
CA LEU A 410 -4.22 -1.42 8.82
C LEU A 410 -3.05 -1.44 7.81
N PRO A 411 -2.71 -0.29 7.21
CA PRO A 411 -3.38 1.01 7.35
C PRO A 411 -4.64 1.10 6.48
N ARG A 412 -5.61 1.89 6.92
CA ARG A 412 -6.91 2.07 6.25
C ARG A 412 -7.38 3.51 6.35
N ALA A 413 -8.15 3.95 5.36
CA ALA A 413 -8.78 5.26 5.40
C ALA A 413 -10.17 5.21 4.77
N MET A 414 -11.02 6.12 5.22
CA MET A 414 -12.35 6.34 4.70
C MET A 414 -12.51 7.82 4.31
N ALA A 415 -12.94 8.06 3.09
CA ALA A 415 -13.30 9.39 2.59
C ALA A 415 -14.79 9.45 2.28
N VAL A 416 -15.38 10.63 2.52
CA VAL A 416 -16.81 10.90 2.31
C VAL A 416 -16.95 12.20 1.52
N GLY A 417 -17.83 12.17 0.52
CA GLY A 417 -18.19 13.32 -0.32
C GLY A 417 -19.56 13.89 0.05
N ILE A 418 -19.75 15.17 -0.27
CA ILE A 418 -20.99 15.94 0.04
C ILE A 418 -22.28 15.35 -0.55
N SER A 419 -22.17 14.51 -1.59
CA SER A 419 -23.30 13.81 -2.20
C SER A 419 -23.65 12.49 -1.52
N GLY A 420 -22.95 12.13 -0.44
CA GLY A 420 -23.11 10.87 0.28
C GLY A 420 -22.31 9.70 -0.31
N ALA A 421 -21.47 9.94 -1.32
CA ALA A 421 -20.51 8.92 -1.74
C ALA A 421 -19.45 8.72 -0.66
N SER A 422 -19.07 7.46 -0.46
CA SER A 422 -18.04 7.08 0.49
C SER A 422 -17.15 6.00 -0.10
N VAL A 423 -15.87 6.05 0.22
CA VAL A 423 -14.89 5.03 -0.20
C VAL A 423 -14.01 4.65 0.97
N THR A 424 -13.61 3.38 1.00
CA THR A 424 -12.67 2.83 1.96
C THR A 424 -11.49 2.28 1.17
N HIS A 425 -10.28 2.64 1.58
CA HIS A 425 -9.04 2.15 0.97
C HIS A 425 -8.05 1.67 2.04
N GLY A 426 -7.16 0.77 1.63
CA GLY A 426 -5.94 0.41 2.34
C GLY A 426 -4.74 0.63 1.42
N GLY A 427 -3.60 0.01 1.72
CA GLY A 427 -2.40 0.06 0.87
C GLY A 427 -1.29 0.92 1.46
N PHE A 428 -0.41 1.44 0.61
CA PHE A 428 0.75 2.22 1.03
C PHE A 428 0.36 3.55 1.69
N ASP A 429 -0.45 4.35 0.98
CA ASP A 429 -1.00 5.63 1.46
C ASP A 429 -2.54 5.59 1.37
N ALA A 430 -3.15 4.89 2.33
CA ALA A 430 -4.60 4.67 2.35
C ALA A 430 -5.39 5.98 2.32
N ALA A 431 -4.90 7.01 3.02
CA ALA A 431 -5.55 8.33 3.11
C ALA A 431 -5.60 9.03 1.74
N GLN A 432 -4.45 9.13 1.05
CA GLN A 432 -4.40 9.75 -0.26
C GLN A 432 -5.21 8.96 -1.31
N LEU A 433 -5.18 7.63 -1.24
CA LEU A 433 -5.95 6.77 -2.13
C LEU A 433 -7.46 6.93 -1.93
N ALA A 434 -7.92 6.98 -0.69
CA ALA A 434 -9.31 7.22 -0.35
C ALA A 434 -9.80 8.58 -0.87
N LEU A 435 -9.03 9.64 -0.64
CA LEU A 435 -9.36 10.98 -1.15
C LEU A 435 -9.45 11.00 -2.67
N ASN A 436 -8.42 10.51 -3.37
CA ASN A 436 -8.37 10.51 -4.83
C ASN A 436 -9.53 9.72 -5.45
N ASP A 437 -9.88 8.56 -4.88
CA ASP A 437 -10.99 7.75 -5.39
C ASP A 437 -12.35 8.38 -5.11
N CYS A 438 -12.52 9.03 -3.96
CA CYS A 438 -13.72 9.78 -3.64
C CYS A 438 -13.90 10.97 -4.61
N GLU A 439 -12.85 11.76 -4.81
CA GLU A 439 -12.87 12.94 -5.69
C GLU A 439 -13.23 12.55 -7.13
N ARG A 440 -12.71 11.43 -7.65
CA ARG A 440 -13.09 10.92 -8.97
C ARG A 440 -14.57 10.54 -9.08
N LYS A 441 -15.20 10.12 -7.99
CA LYS A 441 -16.60 9.68 -7.98
C LYS A 441 -17.56 10.86 -7.89
N THR A 442 -17.28 11.84 -7.02
CA THR A 442 -18.28 12.87 -6.70
C THR A 442 -17.73 14.28 -6.54
N GLY A 443 -16.41 14.48 -6.51
CA GLY A 443 -15.81 15.75 -6.11
C GLY A 443 -16.12 16.12 -4.65
N HIS A 444 -15.45 17.16 -4.13
CA HIS A 444 -15.66 17.72 -2.79
C HIS A 444 -15.69 16.66 -1.68
N CYS A 445 -14.59 15.96 -1.52
CA CYS A 445 -14.41 14.91 -0.52
C CYS A 445 -13.50 15.35 0.61
N ALA A 446 -13.72 14.77 1.78
CA ALA A 446 -12.81 14.87 2.91
C ALA A 446 -12.63 13.49 3.56
N LEU A 447 -11.51 13.30 4.25
CA LEU A 447 -11.29 12.11 5.06
C LEU A 447 -12.22 12.16 6.28
N TYR A 448 -12.91 11.06 6.55
CA TYR A 448 -13.69 10.88 7.76
C TYR A 448 -12.88 10.15 8.83
N ALA A 449 -12.20 9.07 8.47
CA ALA A 449 -11.42 8.26 9.39
C ALA A 449 -10.11 7.78 8.75
N VAL A 450 -9.05 7.73 9.54
CA VAL A 450 -7.77 7.09 9.18
C VAL A 450 -7.35 6.18 10.33
N ASP A 451 -7.14 4.91 10.02
CA ASP A 451 -6.85 3.83 10.96
C ASP A 451 -7.88 3.69 12.09
N ASN A 452 -7.58 4.30 13.23
CA ASN A 452 -8.42 4.30 14.44
C ASN A 452 -8.82 5.72 14.88
N ALA A 453 -8.46 6.75 14.12
CA ALA A 453 -8.75 8.14 14.42
C ALA A 453 -9.87 8.68 13.51
N ILE A 454 -10.72 9.54 14.07
CA ILE A 454 -11.65 10.35 13.28
C ILE A 454 -10.92 11.61 12.87
N VAL A 455 -10.84 11.88 11.56
CA VAL A 455 -10.10 13.02 11.01
C VAL A 455 -11.02 14.02 10.30
N TRP A 456 -12.34 13.87 10.49
CA TRP A 456 -13.32 14.76 9.89
C TRP A 456 -13.13 16.19 10.41
N PRO A 457 -12.94 17.20 9.52
CA PRO A 457 -12.62 18.56 9.93
C PRO A 457 -13.81 19.31 10.57
N GLY A 458 -15.03 18.80 10.43
CA GLY A 458 -16.25 19.51 10.84
C GLY A 458 -16.63 20.63 9.86
N GLU A 459 -17.66 21.38 10.23
CA GLU A 459 -18.10 22.54 9.44
C GLU A 459 -17.12 23.73 9.61
N PRO A 460 -16.81 24.47 8.53
CA PRO A 460 -16.07 25.72 8.64
C PRO A 460 -16.73 26.68 9.63
N ASP A 461 -15.93 27.36 10.43
CA ASP A 461 -16.39 28.32 11.45
C ASP A 461 -17.37 27.76 12.50
N ALA A 462 -17.41 26.43 12.66
CA ALA A 462 -18.19 25.76 13.69
C ALA A 462 -17.85 26.29 15.09
N PRO A 463 -18.83 26.81 15.86
CA PRO A 463 -18.58 27.22 17.24
C PRO A 463 -18.28 26.01 18.12
N ALA A 464 -17.40 26.19 19.11
CA ALA A 464 -17.09 25.14 20.06
C ALA A 464 -18.33 24.74 20.90
N PRO A 465 -18.48 23.45 21.25
CA PRO A 465 -19.52 23.00 22.18
C PRO A 465 -19.48 23.78 23.50
N THR A 466 -20.65 24.13 24.01
CA THR A 466 -20.80 24.91 25.25
C THR A 466 -21.21 24.06 26.44
N HIS A 467 -21.68 22.84 26.17
CA HIS A 467 -22.29 21.94 27.16
C HIS A 467 -23.44 22.60 27.95
N PHE A 468 -24.10 23.60 27.37
CA PHE A 468 -25.23 24.29 28.00
C PHE A 468 -26.36 23.33 28.39
N ALA A 469 -26.65 22.35 27.53
CA ALA A 469 -27.61 21.29 27.78
C ALA A 469 -27.22 20.02 27.00
N ARG A 470 -27.89 18.90 27.29
CA ARG A 470 -27.79 17.71 26.43
C ARG A 470 -28.52 17.96 25.11
N ILE A 471 -28.00 17.45 24.01
CA ILE A 471 -28.60 17.63 22.68
C ILE A 471 -30.01 17.03 22.58
N ASP A 472 -30.33 16.01 23.37
CA ASP A 472 -31.64 15.35 23.41
C ASP A 472 -32.65 16.05 24.34
N ASP A 473 -32.24 17.08 25.09
CA ASP A 473 -33.13 17.84 25.98
C ASP A 473 -33.83 18.98 25.23
N VAL A 474 -34.96 18.64 24.60
CA VAL A 474 -35.83 19.62 23.94
C VAL A 474 -36.40 20.67 24.91
N ASN A 475 -36.45 20.37 26.22
CA ASN A 475 -37.01 21.29 27.21
C ASN A 475 -36.04 22.43 27.51
N ALA A 476 -34.74 22.18 27.39
CA ALA A 476 -33.68 23.17 27.61
C ALA A 476 -33.55 24.21 26.48
N VAL A 477 -34.13 23.98 25.29
CA VAL A 477 -34.04 24.91 24.17
C VAL A 477 -34.84 26.19 24.47
N PRO A 478 -34.20 27.38 24.53
CA PRO A 478 -34.88 28.63 24.85
C PRO A 478 -35.89 29.06 23.77
N PHE A 479 -36.88 29.86 24.17
CA PHE A 479 -37.83 30.58 23.30
C PHE A 479 -38.80 29.74 22.45
N LEU A 480 -38.54 28.44 22.27
CA LEU A 480 -39.37 27.59 21.41
C LEU A 480 -40.77 27.32 21.97
N ASP A 481 -41.75 27.48 21.09
CA ASP A 481 -43.12 27.02 21.27
C ASP A 481 -43.26 25.51 20.95
N ALA A 482 -44.49 25.00 20.91
CA ALA A 482 -44.74 23.58 20.62
C ALA A 482 -44.28 23.16 19.21
N ALA A 483 -44.43 24.03 18.22
CA ALA A 483 -44.01 23.76 16.85
C ALA A 483 -42.48 23.75 16.72
N GLY A 484 -41.80 24.72 17.34
CA GLY A 484 -40.34 24.78 17.40
C GLY A 484 -39.74 23.57 18.12
N ARG A 485 -40.34 23.13 19.23
CA ARG A 485 -39.89 21.92 19.94
C ARG A 485 -40.04 20.66 19.09
N ALA A 486 -41.15 20.54 18.34
CA ALA A 486 -41.31 19.46 17.38
C ALA A 486 -40.26 19.52 16.25
N ALA A 487 -39.94 20.71 15.75
CA ALA A 487 -38.89 20.91 14.75
C ALA A 487 -37.48 20.58 15.29
N TYR A 488 -37.20 20.88 16.56
CA TYR A 488 -35.96 20.49 17.21
C TYR A 488 -35.82 18.96 17.34
N LEU A 489 -36.91 18.27 17.70
CA LEU A 489 -36.94 16.80 17.74
C LEU A 489 -36.80 16.15 16.36
N ASP A 490 -37.21 16.83 15.29
CA ASP A 490 -36.93 16.40 13.91
C ASP A 490 -35.45 16.63 13.57
N PHE A 491 -34.93 17.81 13.89
CA PHE A 491 -33.51 18.17 13.73
C PHE A 491 -32.57 17.11 14.31
N THR A 492 -32.83 16.63 15.54
CA THR A 492 -31.97 15.62 16.19
C THR A 492 -31.94 14.26 15.48
N LYS A 493 -32.80 14.04 14.49
CA LYS A 493 -32.85 12.82 13.65
C LYS A 493 -32.29 13.02 12.25
N ARG A 494 -32.00 14.26 11.84
CA ARG A 494 -31.49 14.56 10.49
C ARG A 494 -30.06 14.05 10.31
N VAL A 495 -29.70 13.77 9.06
CA VAL A 495 -28.33 13.39 8.69
C VAL A 495 -27.40 14.59 8.92
N ARG A 496 -26.19 14.31 9.42
CA ARG A 496 -25.14 15.32 9.58
C ARG A 496 -24.51 15.65 8.23
N PRO A 497 -23.94 16.85 8.03
CA PRO A 497 -23.90 17.94 8.98
C PRO A 497 -25.27 18.63 9.07
N ARG A 498 -25.62 19.15 10.25
CA ARG A 498 -26.94 19.76 10.54
C ARG A 498 -26.82 20.87 11.57
N ALA A 499 -27.65 21.90 11.47
CA ALA A 499 -27.65 23.01 12.42
C ALA A 499 -29.07 23.44 12.79
N PHE A 500 -29.23 23.97 14.00
CA PHE A 500 -30.47 24.54 14.50
C PHE A 500 -30.19 25.93 15.09
N ALA A 501 -30.93 26.93 14.62
CA ALA A 501 -30.84 28.31 15.08
C ALA A 501 -32.15 28.73 15.78
N ILE A 502 -32.04 29.62 16.76
CA ILE A 502 -33.16 30.17 17.53
C ILE A 502 -33.04 31.69 17.65
N ALA A 503 -34.17 32.36 17.89
CA ALA A 503 -34.23 33.79 18.20
C ALA A 503 -35.08 34.06 19.46
N PRO A 504 -34.87 35.20 20.16
CA PRO A 504 -35.60 35.56 21.38
C PRO A 504 -37.11 35.69 21.22
N ASP A 505 -37.60 36.00 20.02
CA ASP A 505 -39.03 36.12 19.70
C ASP A 505 -39.72 34.77 19.41
N GLY A 506 -38.97 33.66 19.52
CA GLY A 506 -39.46 32.30 19.29
C GLY A 506 -39.23 31.78 17.87
N ALA A 507 -38.67 32.59 16.96
CA ALA A 507 -38.30 32.11 15.63
C ALA A 507 -37.18 31.06 15.68
N TRP A 508 -37.17 30.19 14.67
CA TRP A 508 -36.20 29.10 14.58
C TRP A 508 -35.91 28.73 13.12
N GLY A 509 -34.76 28.13 12.89
CA GLY A 509 -34.35 27.60 11.60
C GLY A 509 -33.59 26.28 11.75
N SER A 510 -33.73 25.37 10.78
CA SER A 510 -33.15 24.03 10.84
C SER A 510 -32.75 23.54 9.47
N ALA A 511 -31.48 23.24 9.29
CA ALA A 511 -30.92 22.78 8.03
C ALA A 511 -30.01 21.58 8.21
N SER A 512 -29.82 20.82 7.14
CA SER A 512 -28.92 19.65 7.05
C SER A 512 -28.37 19.51 5.65
N GLY A 513 -27.16 18.95 5.51
CA GLY A 513 -26.45 18.86 4.24
C GLY A 513 -25.44 20.00 4.08
N PHE A 514 -25.20 20.46 2.86
CA PHE A 514 -24.17 21.45 2.58
C PHE A 514 -24.41 22.80 3.30
N ASP A 515 -23.43 23.32 4.04
CA ASP A 515 -23.49 24.59 4.78
C ASP A 515 -24.78 24.75 5.64
N PRO A 516 -24.98 23.85 6.62
CA PRO A 516 -26.21 23.86 7.41
C PRO A 516 -26.26 25.06 8.36
N ILE A 517 -25.10 25.60 8.77
CA ILE A 517 -24.98 26.77 9.63
C ILE A 517 -25.65 27.98 8.97
N THR A 518 -25.20 28.34 7.77
CA THR A 518 -25.74 29.50 7.05
C THR A 518 -27.21 29.31 6.74
N GLN A 519 -27.60 28.11 6.29
CA GLN A 519 -29.00 27.83 5.96
C GLN A 519 -29.95 27.93 7.16
N ALA A 520 -29.55 27.40 8.33
CA ALA A 520 -30.35 27.48 9.54
C ALA A 520 -30.50 28.93 10.02
N LEU A 521 -29.42 29.72 9.99
CA LEU A 521 -29.44 31.13 10.36
C LEU A 521 -30.30 31.97 9.39
N VAL A 522 -30.16 31.75 8.08
CA VAL A 522 -30.98 32.43 7.06
C VAL A 522 -32.45 32.08 7.21
N GLN A 523 -32.77 30.80 7.47
CA GLN A 523 -34.15 30.37 7.69
C GLN A 523 -34.76 31.01 8.94
N CYS A 524 -34.00 31.05 10.04
CA CYS A 524 -34.43 31.73 11.26
C CYS A 524 -34.68 33.23 11.00
N GLY A 525 -33.78 33.89 10.28
CA GLY A 525 -33.80 35.34 10.06
C GLY A 525 -34.84 35.84 9.05
N GLN A 526 -35.73 34.98 8.53
CA GLN A 526 -36.76 35.40 7.57
C GLN A 526 -37.85 36.24 8.25
N GLY A 527 -37.57 37.53 8.43
CA GLY A 527 -38.47 38.48 9.12
C GLY A 527 -38.25 38.58 10.63
N HIS A 528 -37.13 38.05 11.14
CA HIS A 528 -36.79 37.98 12.56
C HIS A 528 -35.35 38.44 12.80
N ASP A 529 -35.10 39.06 13.95
CA ASP A 529 -33.78 39.54 14.37
C ASP A 529 -33.23 38.70 15.54
N GLY A 530 -31.91 38.67 15.71
CA GLY A 530 -31.27 38.01 16.84
C GLY A 530 -31.16 36.49 16.72
N CYS A 531 -31.15 35.96 15.51
CA CYS A 531 -30.94 34.54 15.26
C CYS A 531 -29.50 34.10 15.60
N GLU A 532 -29.40 33.12 16.48
CA GLU A 532 -28.14 32.52 16.90
C GLU A 532 -28.21 30.99 16.78
N LEU A 533 -27.05 30.35 16.56
CA LEU A 533 -26.98 28.90 16.59
C LEU A 533 -27.23 28.39 18.01
N TYR A 534 -28.17 27.45 18.13
CA TYR A 534 -28.38 26.70 19.35
C TYR A 534 -27.59 25.38 19.33
N ALA A 535 -27.70 24.63 18.24
CA ALA A 535 -27.08 23.32 18.08
C ALA A 535 -26.44 23.14 16.72
N LEU A 536 -25.35 22.38 16.70
CA LEU A 536 -24.62 21.95 15.51
C LEU A 536 -24.32 20.46 15.67
N ASP A 537 -24.76 19.65 14.73
CA ASP A 537 -24.59 18.20 14.73
C ASP A 537 -25.10 17.49 15.99
N GLY A 538 -24.17 17.06 16.85
CA GLY A 538 -24.42 16.38 18.11
C GLY A 538 -24.27 17.29 19.33
N ASP A 539 -23.91 18.56 19.14
CA ASP A 539 -23.47 19.45 20.20
C ASP A 539 -24.37 20.68 20.35
N VAL A 540 -24.57 21.10 21.60
CA VAL A 540 -25.16 22.40 21.91
C VAL A 540 -24.05 23.46 21.90
N VAL A 541 -24.19 24.44 21.01
CA VAL A 541 -23.22 25.53 20.78
C VAL A 541 -23.71 26.88 21.32
N TRP A 542 -24.91 26.91 21.87
CA TRP A 542 -25.55 28.11 22.40
C TRP A 542 -24.80 28.67 23.62
N ARG A 543 -24.49 29.98 23.59
CA ARG A 543 -23.97 30.69 24.76
C ARG A 543 -25.08 31.56 25.31
N ALA A 544 -25.39 31.39 26.59
CA ALA A 544 -26.32 32.26 27.32
C ALA A 544 -25.74 33.67 27.50
N LYS A 545 -25.56 34.42 26.40
CA LYS A 545 -25.28 35.85 26.45
C LYS A 545 -26.65 36.54 26.44
N ASP A 546 -26.97 37.23 27.52
CA ASP A 546 -28.15 38.09 27.69
C ASP A 546 -29.53 37.45 28.02
N ALA A 547 -29.61 36.19 28.46
CA ALA A 547 -30.85 35.65 29.06
C ALA A 547 -31.31 36.41 30.34
N GLY A 548 -30.44 37.25 30.91
CA GLY A 548 -30.73 38.08 32.08
C GLY A 548 -31.43 39.43 31.83
N LYS A 549 -31.64 39.86 30.58
CA LYS A 549 -32.26 41.18 30.30
C LYS A 549 -33.75 41.13 29.96
N ALA A 550 -34.28 39.99 29.50
CA ALA A 550 -35.69 39.85 29.14
C ALA A 550 -36.63 39.61 30.34
N ALA A 551 -36.10 39.30 31.53
CA ALA A 551 -36.90 39.05 32.73
C ALA A 551 -37.33 40.30 33.51
N VAL A 552 -36.93 41.51 33.08
CA VAL A 552 -37.22 42.78 33.78
C VAL A 552 -38.21 43.69 33.03
N ALA A 553 -38.70 43.27 31.86
CA ALA A 553 -39.75 43.98 31.14
C ALA A 553 -40.98 43.08 30.99
N LYS A 554 -41.75 42.94 32.07
CA LYS A 554 -43.15 42.48 32.02
C LYS A 554 -44.01 43.35 32.92
#